data_AF-A0A2T6KL22-F1
#
_entry.id   AF-A0A2T6KL22-F1
#
_cell.length_a   1.000
_cell.length_b   1.000
_cell.length_c   1.000
_cell.angle_alpha   90.00
_cell.angle_beta   90.00
_cell.angle_gamma   90.00
#
_symmetry.space_group_name_H-M   'P 1'
#
loop_
_entity.id
_entity.type
_entity.pdbx_description
1 polymer ?
#
loop_
_entity_poly.entity_id
_entity_poly.type
_entity_poly.pdbx_seq_one_letter_code
_entity_poly.pdbx_strand_id
1 'polypeptide(L)'
;MSEYKFKQSNPGILFLLSNLTLGAYVPYWFISRKNPLQYLTSKLNFSTLYIMLGLYIFFLAYYVIGGVFLNELGQNLMDSISWIVTFWGFGILYYSTFRIVEAVEENMGERVFNRFFVLLLHIWYIQFVLNKTQLVRREE
;
A
#
# COMPACT_ATOMS: atom_id res chain seq x y z
N MET A 1 25.52 -6.10 -11.87
CA MET A 1 24.82 -5.81 -10.60
C MET A 1 23.89 -4.64 -10.89
N SER A 2 22.67 -4.89 -11.37
CA SER A 2 21.74 -3.83 -11.79
C SER A 2 21.11 -3.19 -10.57
N GLU A 3 21.29 -1.88 -10.42
CA GLU A 3 20.82 -1.09 -9.29
C GLU A 3 19.29 -1.12 -9.15
N TYR A 4 18.80 -1.78 -8.10
CA TYR A 4 17.43 -1.64 -7.62
C TYR A 4 17.26 -0.22 -7.05
N LYS A 5 16.67 0.69 -7.83
CA LYS A 5 16.41 2.07 -7.38
C LYS A 5 14.91 2.29 -7.19
N PHE A 6 14.49 2.35 -5.93
CA PHE A 6 13.14 2.82 -5.58
C PHE A 6 13.03 4.34 -5.77
N LYS A 7 11.81 4.85 -5.89
CA LYS A 7 11.54 6.30 -5.90
C LYS A 7 11.60 6.86 -4.48
N GLN A 8 12.32 7.96 -4.26
CA GLN A 8 12.30 8.66 -2.96
C GLN A 8 10.93 9.26 -2.74
N SER A 9 10.40 9.05 -1.54
CA SER A 9 9.14 9.65 -1.14
C SER A 9 9.17 9.92 0.34
N ASN A 10 8.69 11.11 0.73
CA ASN A 10 8.66 11.51 2.13
C ASN A 10 7.61 10.67 2.90
N PRO A 11 8.00 9.87 3.90
CA PRO A 11 7.08 9.06 4.69
C PRO A 11 5.91 9.86 5.28
N GLY A 12 6.12 11.13 5.64
CA GLY A 12 5.07 12.02 6.12
C GLY A 12 4.02 12.33 5.03
N ILE A 13 4.45 12.50 3.77
CA ILE A 13 3.51 12.68 2.65
C ILE A 13 2.72 11.40 2.39
N LEU A 14 3.36 10.23 2.48
CA LEU A 14 2.63 8.95 2.36
C LEU A 14 1.59 8.80 3.47
N PHE A 15 1.95 9.14 4.71
CA PHE A 15 1.02 9.13 5.84
C PHE A 15 -0.18 10.03 5.53
N LEU A 16 0.05 11.28 5.12
CA LEU A 16 -1.03 12.20 4.78
C LEU A 16 -1.91 11.66 3.64
N LEU A 17 -1.32 11.21 2.53
CA LEU A 17 -2.07 10.72 1.37
C LEU A 17 -2.88 9.46 1.69
N SER A 18 -2.33 8.53 2.47
CA SER A 18 -3.07 7.33 2.89
C SER A 18 -4.26 7.65 3.78
N ASN A 19 -4.18 8.64 4.67
CA ASN A 19 -5.33 9.06 5.46
C ASN A 19 -6.34 9.88 4.63
N LEU A 20 -5.87 10.82 3.81
CA LEU A 20 -6.72 11.66 2.95
C LEU A 20 -7.53 10.86 1.93
N THR A 21 -6.99 9.72 1.48
CA THR A 21 -7.65 8.84 0.49
C THR A 21 -8.32 7.63 1.12
N LEU A 22 -8.54 7.64 2.44
CA LEU A 22 -9.15 6.53 3.18
C LEU A 22 -8.50 5.17 2.89
N GLY A 23 -7.17 5.16 2.77
CA GLY A 23 -6.38 3.95 2.49
C GLY A 23 -6.19 3.62 1.00
N ALA A 24 -6.88 4.28 0.06
CA ALA A 24 -6.71 4.06 -1.39
C ALA A 24 -5.27 4.28 -1.87
N TYR A 25 -4.54 5.19 -1.24
CA TYR A 25 -3.13 5.43 -1.57
C TYR A 25 -2.23 4.23 -1.26
N VAL A 26 -2.59 3.34 -0.33
CA VAL A 26 -1.75 2.19 0.04
C VAL A 26 -1.56 1.22 -1.14
N PRO A 27 -2.61 0.65 -1.77
CA PRO A 27 -2.42 -0.18 -2.97
C PRO A 27 -1.81 0.61 -4.14
N TYR A 28 -2.11 1.91 -4.27
CA TYR A 28 -1.46 2.77 -5.26
C TYR A 28 0.06 2.84 -5.05
N TRP A 29 0.54 2.90 -3.80
CA TRP A 29 1.97 2.92 -3.50
C TRP A 29 2.68 1.68 -4.05
N PHE A 30 2.09 0.48 -3.88
CA PHE A 30 2.64 -0.74 -4.47
C PHE A 30 2.63 -0.69 -6.00
N ILE A 31 1.52 -0.28 -6.60
CA ILE A 31 1.35 -0.22 -8.06
C ILE A 31 2.35 0.76 -8.68
N SER A 32 2.52 1.94 -8.10
CA SER A 32 3.47 2.96 -8.56
C SER A 32 4.94 2.50 -8.50
N ARG A 33 5.23 1.43 -7.74
CA ARG A 33 6.54 0.81 -7.58
C ARG A 33 6.59 -0.60 -8.16
N LYS A 34 5.67 -0.96 -9.06
CA LYS A 34 5.57 -2.30 -9.63
C LYS A 34 6.90 -2.81 -10.19
N ASN A 35 7.59 -2.02 -11.01
CA ASN A 35 8.82 -2.45 -11.68
C ASN A 35 9.94 -2.84 -10.69
N PRO A 36 10.37 -1.97 -9.74
CA PRO A 36 11.40 -2.35 -8.78
C PRO A 36 10.94 -3.47 -7.84
N LEU A 37 9.64 -3.52 -7.49
CA LEU A 37 9.09 -4.58 -6.65
C LEU A 37 9.03 -5.95 -7.34
N GLN A 38 8.67 -6.00 -8.62
CA GLN A 38 8.67 -7.25 -9.40
C GLN A 38 10.07 -7.80 -9.58
N TYR A 39 11.07 -6.92 -9.70
CA TYR A 39 12.46 -7.33 -9.78
C TYR A 39 12.97 -7.84 -8.42
N LEU A 40 12.49 -7.27 -7.31
CA LEU A 40 12.82 -7.71 -5.96
C LEU A 40 12.12 -9.03 -5.57
N THR A 41 10.86 -9.21 -5.98
CA THR A 41 10.09 -10.40 -5.66
C THR A 41 8.98 -10.66 -6.68
N SER A 42 8.89 -11.92 -7.14
CA SER A 42 7.78 -12.39 -7.99
C SER A 42 6.54 -12.80 -7.19
N LYS A 43 6.62 -12.80 -5.84
CA LYS A 43 5.53 -13.28 -4.95
C LYS A 43 4.37 -12.27 -4.81
N LEU A 44 4.50 -11.06 -5.35
CA LEU A 44 3.46 -10.03 -5.28
C LEU A 44 2.45 -10.18 -6.42
N ASN A 45 1.18 -10.33 -6.06
CA ASN A 45 0.07 -10.34 -7.01
C ASN A 45 -0.45 -8.92 -7.25
N PHE A 46 0.08 -8.25 -8.28
CA PHE A 46 -0.33 -6.89 -8.63
C PHE A 46 -1.77 -6.81 -9.12
N SER A 47 -2.34 -7.87 -9.70
CA SER A 47 -3.74 -7.88 -10.13
C SER A 47 -4.69 -7.68 -8.94
N THR A 48 -4.41 -8.34 -7.82
CA THR A 48 -5.17 -8.15 -6.58
C THR A 48 -5.04 -6.72 -6.05
N LEU A 49 -3.85 -6.11 -6.17
CA LEU A 49 -3.64 -4.71 -5.76
C LEU A 49 -4.38 -3.70 -6.65
N TYR A 50 -4.49 -3.96 -7.96
CA TYR A 50 -5.33 -3.16 -8.86
C TYR A 50 -6.82 -3.26 -8.50
N ILE A 51 -7.31 -4.48 -8.21
CA ILE A 51 -8.68 -4.69 -7.75
C ILE A 51 -8.94 -3.94 -6.44
N MET A 52 -8.00 -4.02 -5.48
CA MET A 52 -8.06 -3.24 -4.24
C MET A 52 -8.15 -1.75 -4.47
N LEU A 53 -7.28 -1.21 -5.33
CA LEU A 53 -7.30 0.21 -5.66
C LEU A 53 -8.65 0.61 -6.29
N GLY A 54 -9.17 -0.18 -7.23
CA GLY A 54 -10.46 0.06 -7.86
C GLY A 54 -11.62 0.07 -6.85
N LEU A 55 -11.66 -0.91 -5.95
CA LEU A 55 -12.66 -0.99 -4.88
C LEU A 55 -12.55 0.21 -3.93
N TYR A 56 -11.35 0.58 -3.49
CA TYR A 56 -11.16 1.71 -2.59
C TYR A 56 -11.54 3.05 -3.24
N ILE A 57 -11.24 3.24 -4.53
CA ILE A 57 -11.71 4.42 -5.29
C ILE A 57 -13.24 4.42 -5.41
N PHE A 58 -13.85 3.25 -5.68
CA PHE A 58 -15.31 3.12 -5.74
C PHE A 58 -15.96 3.50 -4.40
N PHE A 59 -15.46 2.99 -3.27
CA PHE A 59 -15.98 3.34 -1.95
C PHE A 59 -15.72 4.78 -1.57
N LEU A 60 -14.59 5.36 -1.98
CA LEU A 60 -14.33 6.79 -1.81
C LEU A 60 -15.36 7.63 -2.59
N ALA A 61 -15.68 7.25 -3.83
CA ALA A 61 -16.72 7.91 -4.60
C ALA A 61 -18.09 7.76 -3.92
N TYR A 62 -18.45 6.56 -3.46
CA TYR A 62 -19.66 6.32 -2.68
C TYR A 62 -19.72 7.19 -1.41
N TYR A 63 -18.61 7.35 -0.68
CA TYR A 63 -18.56 8.21 0.49
C TYR A 63 -18.88 9.68 0.16
N VAL A 64 -18.44 10.17 -1.00
CA VAL A 64 -18.64 11.57 -1.41
C VAL A 64 -20.04 11.83 -1.98
N ILE A 65 -20.57 10.93 -2.83
CA ILE A 65 -21.83 11.16 -3.57
C ILE A 65 -22.96 10.19 -3.21
N GLY A 66 -22.70 9.12 -2.47
CA GLY A 66 -23.65 8.03 -2.22
C GLY A 66 -24.90 8.47 -1.47
N GLY A 67 -24.77 9.45 -0.58
CA GLY A 67 -25.92 10.05 0.14
C GLY A 67 -26.94 10.74 -0.77
N VAL A 68 -26.58 11.07 -2.00
CA VAL A 68 -27.48 11.69 -3.00
C VAL A 68 -28.27 10.63 -3.78
N PHE A 69 -27.71 9.43 -3.96
CA PHE A 69 -28.27 8.41 -4.86
C PHE A 69 -28.95 7.23 -4.15
N LEU A 70 -28.60 6.97 -2.89
CA LEU A 70 -29.06 5.78 -2.16
C LEU A 70 -29.98 6.16 -1.00
N ASN A 71 -31.02 5.35 -0.80
CA ASN A 71 -31.86 5.40 0.41
C ASN A 71 -31.14 4.76 1.61
N GLU A 72 -31.70 4.88 2.81
CA GLU A 72 -31.07 4.39 4.05
C GLU A 72 -30.69 2.90 3.99
N LEU A 73 -31.54 2.05 3.41
CA LEU A 73 -31.25 0.62 3.25
C LEU A 73 -30.06 0.39 2.31
N GLY A 74 -30.00 1.11 1.20
CA GLY A 74 -28.88 1.06 0.26
C GLY A 74 -27.58 1.55 0.87
N GLN A 75 -27.63 2.61 1.70
CA GLN A 75 -26.47 3.14 2.43
C GLN A 75 -25.95 2.12 3.44
N ASN A 76 -26.82 1.55 4.28
CA ASN A 76 -26.44 0.53 5.26
C ASN A 76 -25.83 -0.72 4.61
N LEU A 77 -26.36 -1.14 3.46
CA LEU A 77 -25.80 -2.25 2.69
C LEU A 77 -24.40 -1.90 2.17
N MET A 78 -24.24 -0.72 1.56
CA MET A 78 -22.93 -0.28 1.04
C MET A 78 -21.89 -0.13 2.14
N ASP A 79 -22.27 0.38 3.31
CA ASP A 79 -21.38 0.49 4.46
C ASP A 79 -20.93 -0.89 4.95
N SER A 80 -21.85 -1.86 4.99
CA SER A 80 -21.53 -3.24 5.35
C SER A 80 -20.55 -3.88 4.36
N ILE A 81 -20.77 -3.69 3.06
CA ILE A 81 -19.86 -4.19 2.02
C ILE A 81 -18.50 -3.48 2.13
N SER A 82 -18.49 -2.17 2.39
CA SER A 82 -17.26 -1.38 2.57
C SER A 82 -16.41 -1.93 3.73
N TRP A 83 -17.05 -2.28 4.86
CA TRP A 83 -16.37 -2.93 5.99
C TRP A 83 -15.74 -4.27 5.61
N ILE A 84 -16.48 -5.14 4.91
CA ILE A 84 -15.96 -6.45 4.45
C ILE A 84 -14.74 -6.24 3.54
N VAL A 85 -14.86 -5.34 2.58
CA VAL A 85 -13.77 -5.02 1.65
C VAL A 85 -12.56 -4.43 2.38
N THR A 86 -12.77 -3.61 3.41
CA THR A 86 -11.70 -3.04 4.23
C THR A 86 -10.93 -4.11 5.00
N PHE A 87 -11.61 -5.04 5.66
CA PHE A 87 -10.95 -6.13 6.38
C PHE A 87 -10.19 -7.07 5.43
N TRP A 88 -10.81 -7.42 4.30
CA TRP A 88 -10.14 -8.23 3.28
C TRP A 88 -8.92 -7.51 2.70
N GLY A 89 -9.05 -6.21 2.44
CA GLY A 89 -7.98 -5.36 1.94
C GLY A 89 -6.81 -5.23 2.92
N PHE A 90 -7.07 -5.11 4.23
CA PHE A 90 -6.00 -5.17 5.22
C PHE A 90 -5.18 -6.45 5.10
N GLY A 91 -5.82 -7.61 4.98
CA GLY A 91 -5.12 -8.89 4.80
C GLY A 91 -4.17 -8.87 3.60
N ILE A 92 -4.65 -8.41 2.44
CA ILE A 92 -3.86 -8.31 1.20
C ILE A 92 -2.71 -7.33 1.35
N LEU A 93 -2.96 -6.16 1.92
CA LEU A 93 -1.97 -5.10 2.05
C LEU A 93 -0.88 -5.48 3.05
N TYR A 94 -1.23 -6.09 4.18
CA TYR A 94 -0.27 -6.62 5.14
C TYR A 94 0.55 -7.77 4.56
N TYR A 95 -0.11 -8.73 3.91
CA TYR A 95 0.59 -9.80 3.20
C TYR A 95 1.63 -9.22 2.22
N SER A 96 1.21 -8.27 1.38
CA SER A 96 2.09 -7.64 0.39
C SER A 96 3.26 -6.90 1.05
N THR A 97 3.03 -6.24 2.18
CA THR A 97 4.05 -5.52 2.97
C THR A 97 5.10 -6.46 3.51
N PHE A 98 4.67 -7.57 4.16
CA PHE A 98 5.60 -8.56 4.68
C PHE A 98 6.41 -9.22 3.57
N ARG A 99 5.80 -9.46 2.39
CA ARG A 99 6.54 -9.98 1.22
C ARG A 99 7.64 -9.05 0.73
N ILE A 100 7.42 -7.73 0.76
CA ILE A 100 8.48 -6.77 0.44
C ILE A 100 9.58 -6.83 1.48
N VAL A 101 9.22 -6.82 2.77
CA VAL A 101 10.20 -6.87 3.87
C VAL A 101 11.09 -8.10 3.74
N GLU A 102 10.49 -9.29 3.58
CA GLU A 102 11.23 -10.54 3.35
C GLU A 102 12.17 -10.41 2.14
N ALA A 103 11.68 -9.90 1.01
CA ALA A 103 12.48 -9.78 -0.19
C ALA A 103 13.63 -8.77 -0.04
N VAL A 104 13.44 -7.66 0.68
CA VAL A 104 14.53 -6.70 0.93
C VAL A 104 15.58 -7.32 1.86
N GLU A 105 15.18 -7.99 2.94
CA GLU A 105 16.10 -8.65 3.87
C GLU A 105 16.88 -9.80 3.21
N GLU A 106 16.23 -10.60 2.36
CA GLU A 106 16.89 -11.64 1.56
C GLU A 106 17.95 -11.06 0.62
N ASN A 107 17.67 -9.92 -0.02
CA ASN A 107 18.62 -9.27 -0.94
C ASN A 107 19.77 -8.57 -0.22
N MET A 108 19.56 -8.05 1.00
CA MET A 108 20.61 -7.41 1.80
C MET A 108 21.46 -8.40 2.60
N GLY A 109 20.97 -9.61 2.86
CA GLY A 109 21.64 -10.59 3.69
C GLY A 109 21.62 -10.27 5.20
N GLU A 110 20.89 -9.23 5.60
CA GLU A 110 20.74 -8.80 6.99
C GLU A 110 19.30 -8.37 7.30
N ARG A 111 18.93 -8.47 8.58
CA ARG A 111 17.62 -8.00 9.06
C ARG A 111 17.65 -6.50 9.28
N VAL A 112 17.12 -5.77 8.31
CA VAL A 112 17.00 -4.31 8.35
C VAL A 112 15.67 -3.82 8.94
N PHE A 113 14.62 -4.66 8.97
CA PHE A 113 13.30 -4.23 9.41
C PHE A 113 12.95 -4.75 10.81
N ASN A 114 12.42 -3.86 11.65
CA ASN A 114 11.75 -4.26 12.87
C ASN A 114 10.29 -4.61 12.58
N ARG A 115 9.91 -5.88 12.80
CA ARG A 115 8.57 -6.42 12.51
C ARG A 115 7.43 -5.69 13.22
N PHE A 116 7.66 -5.19 14.43
CA PHE A 116 6.66 -4.43 15.17
C PHE A 116 6.35 -3.11 14.48
N PHE A 117 7.38 -2.39 14.03
CA PHE A 117 7.20 -1.15 13.28
C PHE A 117 6.60 -1.39 11.90
N VAL A 118 6.93 -2.50 11.22
CA VAL A 118 6.25 -2.90 9.98
C VAL A 118 4.76 -3.12 10.20
N LEU A 119 4.36 -3.77 11.30
CA LEU A 119 2.96 -4.00 11.60
C LEU A 119 2.19 -2.69 11.85
N LEU A 120 2.76 -1.78 12.63
CA LEU A 120 2.08 -0.53 13.02
C LEU A 120 2.10 0.55 11.93
N LEU A 121 3.22 0.67 11.20
CA LEU A 121 3.45 1.77 10.27
C LEU A 121 3.48 1.32 8.80
N HIS A 122 3.46 0.01 8.54
CA HIS A 122 3.22 -0.57 7.22
C HIS A 122 4.12 0.03 6.13
N ILE A 123 3.56 0.47 5.00
CA ILE A 123 4.29 1.09 3.89
C ILE A 123 5.07 2.35 4.28
N TRP A 124 4.68 3.07 5.34
CA TRP A 124 5.38 4.29 5.76
C TRP A 124 6.74 3.94 6.34
N TYR A 125 6.80 2.92 7.18
CA TYR A 125 8.06 2.43 7.73
C TYR A 125 8.91 1.74 6.67
N ILE A 126 8.29 1.00 5.74
CA ILE A 126 9.03 0.46 4.59
C ILE A 126 9.71 1.59 3.81
N GLN A 127 8.96 2.63 3.43
CA GLN A 127 9.52 3.76 2.70
C GLN A 127 10.59 4.50 3.51
N PHE A 128 10.41 4.65 4.82
CA PHE A 128 11.42 5.23 5.70
C PHE A 128 12.74 4.45 5.69
N VAL A 129 12.68 3.13 5.86
CA VAL A 129 13.88 2.28 5.84
C VAL A 129 14.53 2.28 4.47
N LEU A 130 13.75 2.16 3.38
CA LEU A 130 14.26 2.23 2.02
C LEU A 130 15.01 3.55 1.78
N ASN A 131 14.44 4.69 2.19
CA ASN A 131 15.09 5.98 2.06
C ASN A 131 16.43 6.05 2.83
N LYS A 132 16.53 5.37 3.98
CA LYS A 132 17.74 5.35 4.81
C LYS A 132 18.85 4.46 4.24
N THR A 133 18.50 3.34 3.61
CA THR A 133 19.46 2.35 3.10
C THR A 133 20.03 2.68 1.70
N GLN A 134 19.82 3.91 1.20
CA GLN A 134 20.31 4.40 -0.10
C GLN A 134 19.92 3.54 -1.33
N LEU A 135 18.97 2.60 -1.21
CA LEU A 135 18.37 1.87 -2.35
C LEU A 135 17.47 2.75 -3.25
N VAL A 136 17.66 4.07 -3.25
CA VAL A 136 16.67 5.05 -3.71
C VAL A 136 17.37 6.27 -4.34
N ARG A 137 17.07 6.59 -5.60
CA ARG A 137 17.65 7.74 -6.34
C ARG A 137 17.03 9.07 -5.86
N ARG A 138 17.85 10.12 -5.66
CA ARG A 138 17.39 11.51 -5.76
C ARG A 138 17.18 11.83 -7.24
N GLU A 139 15.96 12.12 -7.66
CA GLU A 139 15.76 12.84 -8.91
C GLU A 139 16.07 14.30 -8.59
N GLU A 140 17.24 14.76 -9.06
CA GLU A 140 17.57 16.18 -9.21
C GLU A 140 16.77 16.79 -10.37
#